data_AF-A0A6P1DIG0-F1
#
_entry.id   AF-A0A6P1DIG0-F1
#
_cell.length_a   1.000
_cell.length_b   1.000
_cell.length_c   1.000
_cell.angle_alpha   90.00
_cell.angle_beta   90.00
_cell.angle_gamma   90.00
#
_symmetry.space_group_name_H-M   'P 1'
#
loop_
_entity.id
_entity.type
_entity.pdbx_description
1 polymer ?
#
loop_
_entity_poly.entity_id
_entity_poly.type
_entity_poly.pdbx_seq_one_letter_code
_entity_poly.pdbx_strand_id
1 'polypeptide(L)'
;MALNETPSGTGAVSSVLGPVRFTVAIPIPDAKGEGRGEVVTFVVNGLVVPRVGERVIFDVDGDDIVLDVMDVAHWFFTPNDGPRQREIVVSVTVQWPDTDDARKLLDPVEYERWVARFAMLESDR
;
A
#
# COMPACT_ATOMS: atom_id res chain seq x y z
N MET A 1 -14.04 -55.25 8.72
CA MET A 1 -12.75 -54.66 9.16
C MET A 1 -11.88 -54.63 7.92
N ALA A 2 -11.34 -53.52 7.40
CA ALA A 2 -11.07 -52.19 7.95
C ALA A 2 -11.41 -51.08 6.92
N LEU A 3 -11.70 -49.89 7.41
CA LEU A 3 -11.93 -48.66 6.64
C LEU A 3 -10.56 -48.06 6.26
N ASN A 4 -10.35 -47.77 4.98
CA ASN A 4 -9.18 -47.03 4.51
C ASN A 4 -9.24 -45.59 5.04
N GLU A 5 -8.18 -45.19 5.73
CA GLU A 5 -7.98 -43.84 6.26
C GLU A 5 -7.67 -42.86 5.13
N THR A 6 -8.44 -41.77 5.06
CA THR A 6 -8.11 -40.60 4.23
C THR A 6 -7.04 -39.79 4.95
N PRO A 7 -5.91 -39.42 4.34
CA PRO A 7 -5.03 -38.44 4.94
C PRO A 7 -5.68 -37.07 4.82
N SER A 8 -6.37 -36.64 5.88
CA SER A 8 -6.69 -35.23 6.12
C SER A 8 -5.40 -34.49 6.44
N GLY A 9 -4.61 -34.21 5.41
CA GLY A 9 -3.56 -33.22 5.47
C GLY A 9 -4.21 -31.85 5.64
N THR A 10 -4.43 -31.44 6.89
CA THR A 10 -4.58 -30.04 7.26
C THR A 10 -3.29 -29.36 6.85
N GLY A 11 -3.22 -28.91 5.60
CA GLY A 11 -2.22 -27.95 5.16
C GLY A 11 -2.35 -26.76 6.09
N ALA A 12 -1.38 -26.62 6.99
CA ALA A 12 -1.28 -25.45 7.84
C ALA A 12 -1.28 -24.24 6.91
N VAL A 13 -2.38 -23.48 6.91
CA VAL A 13 -2.39 -22.15 6.33
C VAL A 13 -1.32 -21.41 7.09
N SER A 14 -0.21 -21.12 6.42
CA SER A 14 0.90 -20.38 7.00
C SER A 14 0.32 -19.09 7.57
N SER A 15 0.20 -19.03 8.89
CA SER A 15 -0.22 -17.81 9.56
C SER A 15 0.93 -16.85 9.38
N VAL A 16 0.84 -15.96 8.40
CA VAL A 16 1.76 -14.84 8.26
C VAL A 16 1.53 -13.96 9.49
N LEU A 17 2.24 -14.26 10.57
CA LEU A 17 2.27 -13.51 11.82
C LEU A 17 3.42 -12.51 11.72
N GLY A 18 3.21 -11.48 10.92
CA GLY A 18 4.15 -10.37 10.77
C GLY A 18 3.54 -9.31 9.85
N PRO A 19 3.85 -8.03 10.05
CA PRO A 19 3.33 -6.99 9.17
C PRO A 19 3.78 -7.25 7.73
N VAL A 20 2.82 -7.20 6.80
CA VAL A 20 3.06 -7.21 5.37
C VAL A 20 3.44 -5.80 4.95
N ARG A 21 4.66 -5.68 4.43
CA ARG A 21 5.17 -4.45 3.82
C ARG A 21 4.68 -4.35 2.38
N PHE A 22 4.01 -3.25 2.02
CA PHE A 22 3.63 -2.95 0.64
C PHE A 22 3.80 -1.46 0.35
N THR A 23 4.07 -1.12 -0.90
CA THR A 23 4.18 0.26 -1.39
C THR A 23 2.81 0.71 -1.88
N VAL A 24 2.32 1.86 -1.43
CA VAL A 24 1.12 2.51 -1.96
C VAL A 24 1.57 3.56 -2.96
N ALA A 25 1.02 3.53 -4.17
CA ALA A 25 1.27 4.48 -5.24
C ALA A 25 0.02 5.35 -5.46
N ILE A 26 0.16 6.64 -5.17
CA ILE A 26 -0.89 7.64 -5.29
C ILE A 26 -0.64 8.54 -6.50
N PRO A 27 -1.51 8.53 -7.52
CA PRO A 27 -1.47 9.53 -8.57
C PRO A 27 -1.92 10.89 -8.01
N ILE A 28 -1.09 11.92 -8.22
CA ILE A 28 -1.40 13.30 -7.86
C ILE A 28 -2.07 13.98 -9.06
N PRO A 29 -3.30 14.52 -8.90
CA PRO A 29 -3.98 15.26 -9.96
C PRO A 29 -3.18 16.51 -10.37
N ASP A 30 -3.12 16.77 -11.68
CA ASP A 30 -2.59 18.01 -12.22
C ASP A 30 -3.55 19.19 -11.97
N ALA A 31 -3.17 20.40 -12.39
CA ALA A 31 -3.98 21.61 -12.22
C ALA A 31 -5.35 21.56 -12.93
N LYS A 32 -5.60 20.56 -13.79
CA LYS A 32 -6.88 20.31 -14.46
C LYS A 32 -7.66 19.17 -13.82
N GLY A 33 -7.16 18.60 -12.72
CA GLY A 33 -7.75 17.45 -12.03
C GLY A 33 -7.42 16.10 -12.69
N GLU A 34 -6.48 16.06 -13.65
CA GLU A 34 -6.08 14.82 -14.32
C GLU A 34 -4.84 14.22 -13.63
N GLY A 35 -4.96 13.02 -13.06
CA GLY A 35 -3.87 12.31 -12.36
C GLY A 35 -2.86 11.62 -13.27
N ARG A 36 -2.32 12.31 -14.29
CA ARG A 36 -1.50 11.68 -15.35
C ARG A 36 0.01 11.93 -15.27
N GLY A 37 0.49 12.73 -14.33
CA GLY A 37 1.90 13.15 -14.32
C GLY A 37 2.72 12.61 -13.16
N GLU A 38 2.27 12.89 -11.94
CA GLU A 38 3.11 12.75 -10.75
C GLU A 38 2.54 11.67 -9.83
N VAL A 39 3.41 10.81 -9.30
CA VAL A 39 3.04 9.76 -8.36
C VAL A 39 3.82 9.95 -7.08
N VAL A 40 3.13 9.91 -5.96
CA VAL A 40 3.72 9.85 -4.63
C VAL A 40 3.62 8.40 -4.15
N THR A 41 4.75 7.84 -3.72
CA THR A 41 4.79 6.52 -3.10
C THR A 41 5.07 6.65 -1.60
N PHE A 42 4.56 5.73 -0.81
CA PHE A 42 5.02 5.50 0.56
C PHE A 42 4.86 4.02 0.89
N VAL A 43 5.59 3.57 1.89
CA VAL A 43 5.49 2.19 2.35
C VAL A 43 4.50 2.11 3.50
N VAL A 44 3.70 1.04 3.49
CA VAL A 44 2.78 0.66 4.57
C VAL A 44 3.26 -0.64 5.21
N ASN A 45 3.35 -0.65 6.53
CA ASN A 45 3.51 -1.86 7.34
C ASN A 45 2.13 -2.28 7.88
N GLY A 46 1.36 -3.02 7.07
CA GLY A 46 0.00 -3.44 7.40
C GLY A 46 -0.08 -4.89 7.89
N LEU A 47 -1.26 -5.33 8.35
CA LEU A 47 -1.48 -6.75 8.68
C LEU A 47 -1.82 -7.59 7.45
N VAL A 48 -2.35 -6.96 6.40
CA VAL A 48 -2.82 -7.60 5.17
C VAL A 48 -2.64 -6.63 4.01
N VAL A 49 -2.42 -7.17 2.80
CA VAL A 49 -2.47 -6.39 1.56
C VAL A 49 -3.94 -6.18 1.20
N PRO A 50 -4.38 -4.95 0.95
CA PRO A 50 -5.76 -4.70 0.56
C PRO A 50 -6.04 -5.28 -0.84
N ARG A 51 -7.31 -5.57 -1.13
CA ARG A 51 -7.75 -6.11 -2.42
C ARG A 51 -8.24 -5.01 -3.34
N VAL A 52 -8.21 -5.27 -4.65
CA VAL A 52 -8.83 -4.39 -5.65
C VAL A 52 -10.31 -4.17 -5.32
N GLY A 53 -10.74 -2.91 -5.34
CA GLY A 53 -12.09 -2.48 -4.98
C GLY A 53 -12.32 -2.28 -3.48
N GLU A 54 -11.34 -2.60 -2.62
CA GLU A 54 -11.41 -2.23 -1.21
C GLU A 54 -11.08 -0.75 -1.00
N ARG A 55 -11.64 -0.20 0.08
CA ARG A 55 -11.35 1.14 0.57
C ARG A 55 -10.44 1.04 1.78
N VAL A 56 -9.32 1.76 1.73
CA VAL A 56 -8.37 1.89 2.83
C VAL A 56 -8.48 3.30 3.40
N ILE A 57 -8.56 3.41 4.71
CA ILE A 57 -8.67 4.69 5.41
C ILE A 57 -7.47 4.80 6.35
N PHE A 58 -6.72 5.89 6.22
CA PHE A 58 -5.68 6.29 7.15
C PHE A 58 -6.24 7.45 7.99
N ASP A 59 -6.47 7.18 9.26
CA ASP A 59 -7.02 8.14 10.23
C ASP A 59 -5.88 8.59 11.17
N VAL A 60 -5.68 9.90 11.27
CA VAL A 60 -4.84 10.50 12.31
C VAL A 60 -5.44 11.83 12.78
N ASP A 61 -5.70 11.95 14.08
CA ASP A 61 -6.18 13.13 14.82
C ASP A 61 -6.49 14.37 13.94
N GLY A 62 -7.63 14.34 13.26
CA GLY A 62 -8.18 15.46 12.50
C GLY A 62 -7.94 15.43 10.98
N ASP A 63 -7.21 14.46 10.43
CA ASP A 63 -7.06 14.24 8.99
C ASP A 63 -7.27 12.77 8.62
N ASP A 64 -8.20 12.54 7.69
CA ASP A 64 -8.47 11.24 7.09
C ASP A 64 -8.04 11.24 5.63
N ILE A 65 -7.32 10.20 5.22
CA ILE A 65 -7.09 9.91 3.80
C ILE A 65 -7.80 8.62 3.42
N VAL A 66 -8.70 8.76 2.46
CA VAL A 66 -9.50 7.68 1.91
C VAL A 66 -8.93 7.30 0.54
N LEU A 67 -8.46 6.06 0.45
CA LEU A 67 -7.90 5.46 -0.74
C LEU A 67 -8.86 4.38 -1.25
N ASP A 68 -9.21 4.43 -2.52
CA ASP A 68 -9.88 3.32 -3.21
C ASP A 68 -8.83 2.53 -4.00
N VAL A 69 -8.72 1.23 -3.75
CA VAL A 69 -7.69 0.37 -4.35
C VAL A 69 -8.07 0.00 -5.78
N MET A 70 -7.21 0.39 -6.72
CA MET A 70 -7.45 0.21 -8.15
C MET A 70 -6.71 -1.00 -8.72
N ASP A 71 -5.50 -1.27 -8.22
CA ASP A 71 -4.68 -2.39 -8.69
C ASP A 71 -3.72 -2.86 -7.59
N VAL A 72 -3.34 -4.14 -7.65
CA VAL A 72 -2.34 -4.75 -6.76
C VAL A 72 -1.37 -5.57 -7.59
N ALA A 73 -0.17 -5.03 -7.79
CA ALA A 73 0.89 -5.66 -8.57
C ALA A 73 1.92 -6.32 -7.66
N HIS A 74 2.44 -7.47 -8.09
CA HIS A 74 3.51 -8.21 -7.41
C HIS A 74 4.72 -8.29 -8.32
N TRP A 75 5.82 -7.68 -7.88
CA TRP A 75 7.05 -7.61 -8.65
C TRP A 75 8.08 -8.52 -7.99
N PHE A 76 8.78 -9.30 -8.81
CA PHE A 76 9.80 -10.24 -8.37
C PHE A 76 11.11 -9.90 -9.06
N PHE A 77 12.16 -9.73 -8.28
CA PHE A 77 13.47 -9.32 -8.77
C PHE A 77 14.47 -10.44 -8.57
N THR A 78 15.52 -10.48 -9.40
CA THR A 78 16.58 -11.45 -9.18
C THR A 78 17.44 -11.02 -7.97
N PRO A 79 18.09 -11.95 -7.25
CA PRO A 79 18.86 -11.62 -6.05
C PRO A 79 20.00 -10.61 -6.27
N ASN A 80 20.40 -10.37 -7.52
CA ASN A 80 21.46 -9.43 -7.87
C ASN A 80 20.94 -7.99 -8.07
N ASP A 81 19.63 -7.78 -8.13
CA ASP A 81 19.01 -6.50 -8.48
C ASP A 81 18.76 -5.60 -7.24
N GLY A 82 19.01 -6.09 -6.03
CA GLY A 82 18.91 -5.31 -4.80
C GLY A 82 18.53 -6.11 -3.55
N PRO A 83 18.38 -5.43 -2.39
CA PRO A 83 18.06 -6.09 -1.13
C PRO A 83 16.63 -6.63 -1.07
N ARG A 84 15.71 -6.15 -1.92
CA ARG A 84 14.32 -6.59 -1.97
C ARG A 84 14.11 -7.53 -3.16
N GLN A 85 13.91 -8.82 -2.88
CA GLN A 85 13.63 -9.83 -3.90
C GLN A 85 12.16 -9.85 -4.36
N ARG A 86 11.28 -9.14 -3.63
CA ARG A 86 9.87 -8.98 -3.98
C ARG A 86 9.37 -7.62 -3.53
N GLU A 87 8.42 -7.08 -4.29
CA GLU A 87 7.68 -5.86 -3.96
C GLU A 87 6.19 -6.05 -4.25
N ILE A 88 5.35 -5.49 -3.40
CA ILE A 88 3.90 -5.44 -3.59
C ILE A 88 3.54 -3.97 -3.74
N VAL A 89 3.02 -3.60 -4.90
CA VAL A 89 2.62 -2.22 -5.21
C VAL A 89 1.10 -2.16 -5.28
N VAL A 90 0.51 -1.33 -4.43
CA VAL A 90 -0.92 -1.07 -4.37
C VAL A 90 -1.16 0.28 -5.03
N SER A 91 -1.77 0.26 -6.21
CA SER A 91 -2.17 1.49 -6.89
C SER A 91 -3.55 1.90 -6.42
N VAL A 92 -3.70 3.18 -6.07
CA VAL A 92 -4.94 3.70 -5.50
C VAL A 92 -5.42 4.94 -6.24
N THR A 93 -6.68 5.27 -6.06
CA THR A 93 -7.20 6.63 -6.25
C THR A 93 -7.52 7.23 -4.90
N VAL A 94 -7.27 8.53 -4.75
CA VAL A 94 -7.53 9.24 -3.50
C VAL A 94 -8.71 10.16 -3.69
N GLN A 95 -9.58 10.19 -2.70
CA GLN A 95 -10.63 11.18 -2.61
C GLN A 95 -10.07 12.43 -1.92
N TRP A 96 -9.35 13.24 -2.68
CA TRP A 96 -8.79 14.49 -2.18
C TRP A 96 -9.92 15.49 -1.90
N PRO A 97 -10.00 16.06 -0.68
CA PRO A 97 -10.90 17.19 -0.42
C PRO A 97 -10.50 18.43 -1.22
N ASP A 98 -9.18 18.63 -1.39
CA ASP A 98 -8.57 19.72 -2.15
C ASP A 98 -7.38 19.21 -2.98
N THR A 99 -7.31 19.63 -4.24
CA THR A 99 -6.21 19.28 -5.17
C THR A 99 -4.89 19.95 -4.76
N ASP A 100 -4.95 21.12 -4.12
CA ASP A 100 -3.75 21.81 -3.65
C ASP A 100 -3.08 21.06 -2.49
N ASP A 101 -3.86 20.38 -1.65
CA ASP A 101 -3.32 19.53 -0.57
C ASP A 101 -2.60 18.30 -1.11
N ALA A 102 -3.14 17.67 -2.17
CA ALA A 102 -2.47 16.57 -2.85
C ALA A 102 -1.09 16.99 -3.39
N ARG A 103 -1.00 18.18 -3.97
CA ARG A 103 0.24 18.72 -4.54
C ARG A 103 1.30 19.05 -3.48
N LYS A 104 0.91 19.34 -2.23
CA LYS A 104 1.88 19.52 -1.14
C LYS A 104 2.73 18.27 -0.91
N LEU A 105 2.19 17.08 -1.14
CA LEU A 105 2.95 15.82 -1.01
C LEU A 105 4.05 15.65 -2.07
N LEU A 106 4.10 16.52 -3.08
CA LEU A 106 5.21 16.58 -4.02
C LEU A 106 6.43 17.26 -3.40
N ASP A 107 6.23 18.16 -2.43
CA ASP A 107 7.31 18.75 -1.65
C ASP A 107 7.89 17.71 -0.67
N PRO A 108 9.21 17.44 -0.70
CA PRO A 108 9.80 16.43 0.17
C PRO A 108 9.62 16.69 1.67
N VAL A 109 9.62 17.95 2.10
CA VAL A 109 9.50 18.29 3.53
C VAL A 109 8.07 18.07 4.01
N GLU A 110 7.09 18.49 3.22
CA GLU A 110 5.68 18.25 3.53
C GLU A 110 5.32 16.77 3.45
N TYR A 111 5.87 16.04 2.48
CA TYR A 111 5.74 14.58 2.38
C TYR A 111 6.26 13.88 3.64
N GLU A 112 7.49 14.16 4.06
CA GLU A 112 8.08 13.54 5.27
C GLU A 112 7.26 13.86 6.52
N ARG A 113 6.83 15.12 6.67
CA ARG A 113 5.96 15.54 7.76
C ARG A 113 4.64 14.78 7.74
N TRP A 114 4.04 14.62 6.58
CA TRP A 114 2.77 13.92 6.41
C TRP A 114 2.91 12.44 6.75
N VAL A 115 3.91 11.74 6.21
CA VAL A 115 4.19 10.32 6.49
C VAL A 115 4.42 10.10 7.99
N ALA A 116 5.21 10.96 8.63
CA ALA A 116 5.55 10.85 10.05
C ALA A 116 4.36 10.94 11.01
N ARG A 117 3.19 11.40 10.55
CA ARG A 117 1.95 11.41 11.34
C ARG A 117 1.36 10.01 11.53
N PHE A 118 1.67 9.08 10.63
CA PHE A 118 1.09 7.74 10.64
C PHE A 118 2.15 6.72 11.07
N ALA A 119 1.97 6.11 12.24
CA ALA A 119 2.93 5.15 12.79
C ALA A 119 3.18 3.90 11.91
N MET A 120 2.24 3.59 11.02
CA MET A 120 2.32 2.45 10.09
C MET A 120 2.99 2.76 8.76
N LEU A 121 3.29 4.05 8.48
CA LEU A 121 3.86 4.49 7.22
C LEU A 121 5.37 4.69 7.34
N GLU A 122 6.08 4.46 6.24
CA GLU A 122 7.49 4.81 6.08
C GLU A 122 7.69 5.55 4.76
N SER A 123 8.64 6.50 4.77
CA SER A 123 9.09 7.17 3.56
C SER A 123 9.74 6.16 2.62
N ASP A 124 9.44 6.29 1.33
CA ASP A 124 10.08 5.52 0.25
C ASP A 124 11.13 6.36 -0.49
N ARG A 125 11.36 7.61 -0.06
CA ARG A 125 12.25 8.58 -0.72
C ARG A 125 13.59 8.76 0.00
#